data_AF-A0A537MRK2-F1
#
_entry.id   AF-A0A537MRK2-F1
#
_cell.length_a   1.000
_cell.length_b   1.000
_cell.length_c   1.000
_cell.angle_alpha   90.00
_cell.angle_beta   90.00
_cell.angle_gamma   90.00
#
_symmetry.space_group_name_H-M   'P 1'
#
loop_
_entity.id
_entity.type
_entity.pdbx_description
1 polymer ?
#
loop_
_entity_poly.entity_id
_entity_poly.type
_entity_poly.pdbx_seq_one_letter_code
_entity_poly.pdbx_strand_id
1 'polypeptide(L)'
;MLAMLILSSDRRMWNKRLLLIWGVGSFVTFLLMFGQLHIGIGLILFVALAAGGLGMILRGAIGSPTEVNGWRALAAIGAIGLVLRVAGVLPAWSLAIAPLSYVETGLWGGIPVTLILATYGLVFAFPFGILLALGRRSNLPLIKGLCVGFIELIRGVPLISLLIMASVMLPLFLPSGMTIDKFLRAQVAVILFAGAYIAEIIRGGLQSLPKGQFEAADAMGLNYVQKTALIILPQALRVVIPPLINTFIGFFKDTSLVL
;
A
#
# COMPACT_ATOMS: atom_id res chain seq x y z
N MET A 1 -25.08 7.74 16.54
CA MET A 1 -23.68 7.41 16.16
C MET A 1 -23.32 5.95 16.48
N LEU A 2 -23.49 5.47 17.71
CA LEU A 2 -23.31 4.04 18.07
C LEU A 2 -24.19 3.08 17.26
N ALA A 3 -25.46 3.42 17.01
CA ALA A 3 -26.37 2.61 16.19
C ALA A 3 -25.92 2.49 14.72
N MET A 4 -25.29 3.52 14.15
CA MET A 4 -24.73 3.50 12.79
C MET A 4 -23.46 2.65 12.68
N LEU A 5 -22.61 2.67 13.71
CA LEU A 5 -21.42 1.81 13.81
C LEU A 5 -21.77 0.34 14.02
N ILE A 6 -22.84 0.05 14.77
CA ILE A 6 -23.33 -1.31 14.99
C ILE A 6 -23.98 -1.84 13.70
N LEU A 7 -24.76 -1.03 12.99
CA LEU A 7 -25.30 -1.38 11.67
C LEU A 7 -24.16 -1.66 10.69
N SER A 8 -23.15 -0.78 10.56
CA SER A 8 -22.02 -1.00 9.65
C SER A 8 -21.12 -2.19 10.01
N SER A 9 -21.23 -2.74 11.23
CA SER A 9 -20.48 -3.91 11.70
C SER A 9 -21.15 -5.26 11.37
N ASP A 10 -22.36 -5.26 10.80
CA ASP A 10 -23.00 -6.51 10.39
C ASP A 10 -22.15 -7.20 9.31
N ARG A 11 -21.64 -8.40 9.62
CA ARG A 11 -20.80 -9.20 8.71
C ARG A 11 -21.49 -9.50 7.38
N ARG A 12 -22.82 -9.34 7.30
CA ARG A 12 -23.61 -9.49 6.07
C ARG A 12 -23.38 -8.33 5.08
N MET A 13 -23.11 -7.11 5.55
CA MET A 13 -22.84 -5.97 4.68
C MET A 13 -21.42 -6.01 4.10
N TRP A 14 -20.43 -6.44 4.88
CA TRP A 14 -19.04 -6.58 4.42
C TRP A 14 -18.76 -7.96 3.81
N ASN A 15 -19.56 -8.36 2.81
CA ASN A 15 -19.26 -9.57 2.07
C ASN A 15 -17.96 -9.41 1.26
N LYS A 16 -17.33 -10.53 0.88
CA LYS A 16 -16.06 -10.52 0.12
C LYS A 16 -16.12 -9.71 -1.18
N ARG A 17 -17.31 -9.63 -1.82
CA ARG A 17 -17.52 -8.86 -3.05
C ARG A 17 -17.54 -7.36 -2.79
N LEU A 18 -18.18 -6.90 -1.72
CA LEU A 18 -18.19 -5.49 -1.32
C LEU A 18 -16.79 -5.03 -0.90
N LEU A 19 -16.06 -5.85 -0.15
CA LEU A 19 -14.65 -5.56 0.18
C LEU A 19 -13.78 -5.45 -1.08
N LEU A 20 -13.98 -6.34 -2.05
CA LEU A 20 -13.31 -6.28 -3.36
C LEU A 20 -13.70 -5.03 -4.14
N ILE A 21 -14.99 -4.71 -4.26
CA ILE A 21 -15.47 -3.51 -4.97
C ILE A 21 -14.91 -2.25 -4.31
N TRP A 22 -14.90 -2.18 -2.99
CA TRP A 22 -14.41 -1.02 -2.26
C TRP A 22 -12.89 -0.88 -2.36
N GLY A 23 -12.15 -1.99 -2.22
CA GLY A 23 -10.69 -2.02 -2.37
C GLY A 23 -10.23 -1.74 -3.79
N VAL A 24 -10.90 -2.31 -4.79
CA VAL A 24 -10.64 -2.04 -6.22
C VAL A 24 -11.05 -0.60 -6.55
N GLY A 25 -12.19 -0.14 -6.04
CA GLY A 25 -12.68 1.23 -6.27
C GLY A 25 -11.75 2.27 -5.67
N SER A 26 -11.29 2.09 -4.43
CA SER A 26 -10.32 2.99 -3.81
C SER A 26 -8.96 2.94 -4.50
N PHE A 27 -8.50 1.75 -4.91
CA PHE A 27 -7.25 1.57 -5.66
C PHE A 27 -7.29 2.17 -7.05
N VAL A 28 -8.39 1.99 -7.78
CA VAL A 28 -8.60 2.62 -9.09
C VAL A 28 -8.71 4.14 -8.92
N THR A 29 -9.40 4.63 -7.90
CA THR A 29 -9.47 6.06 -7.58
C THR A 29 -8.07 6.63 -7.27
N PHE A 30 -7.28 5.93 -6.45
CA PHE A 30 -5.89 6.26 -6.13
C PHE A 30 -4.99 6.24 -7.38
N LEU A 31 -5.16 5.29 -8.29
CA LEU A 31 -4.39 5.23 -9.53
C LEU A 31 -4.78 6.34 -10.52
N LEU A 32 -6.08 6.60 -10.69
CA LEU A 32 -6.59 7.68 -11.55
C LEU A 32 -6.15 9.08 -11.07
N MET A 33 -5.68 9.15 -9.84
CA MET A 33 -5.24 10.37 -9.17
C MET A 33 -3.78 10.75 -9.42
N PHE A 34 -2.93 9.82 -9.86
CA PHE A 34 -1.57 10.15 -10.30
C PHE A 34 -1.51 10.66 -11.76
N GLY A 35 -2.66 10.86 -12.40
CA GLY A 35 -2.75 11.29 -13.79
C GLY A 35 -3.61 10.35 -14.63
N GLN A 36 -3.90 10.80 -15.85
CA GLN A 36 -4.61 10.00 -16.84
C GLN A 36 -3.96 8.61 -16.95
N LEU A 37 -4.73 7.57 -16.58
CA LEU A 37 -4.35 6.18 -16.79
C LEU A 37 -4.28 5.95 -18.29
N HIS A 38 -3.06 6.07 -18.78
CA HIS A 38 -2.69 5.93 -20.16
C HIS A 38 -2.19 4.50 -20.36
N ILE A 39 -2.91 3.69 -21.12
CA ILE A 39 -2.33 2.45 -21.62
C ILE A 39 -1.42 2.86 -22.77
N GLY A 40 -0.13 3.01 -22.46
CA GLY A 40 0.88 3.22 -23.50
C GLY A 40 0.88 2.02 -24.45
N ILE A 41 1.11 2.27 -25.74
CA ILE A 41 1.19 1.17 -26.72
C ILE A 41 2.20 0.09 -26.31
N GLY A 42 3.28 0.47 -25.62
CA GLY A 42 4.26 -0.49 -25.09
C GLY A 42 3.64 -1.51 -24.14
N LEU A 43 2.70 -1.11 -23.29
CA LEU A 43 1.99 -2.02 -22.39
C LEU A 43 1.02 -2.92 -23.17
N ILE A 44 0.33 -2.40 -24.19
CA ILE A 44 -0.55 -3.20 -25.06
C ILE A 44 0.24 -4.29 -25.78
N LEU A 45 1.40 -3.92 -26.33
CA LEU A 45 2.30 -4.82 -27.05
C LEU A 45 2.90 -5.88 -26.12
N PHE A 46 3.26 -5.48 -24.89
CA PHE A 46 3.72 -6.41 -23.87
C PHE A 46 2.63 -7.41 -23.48
N VAL A 47 1.39 -6.95 -23.28
CA VAL A 47 0.26 -7.83 -22.97
C VAL A 47 -0.04 -8.77 -24.15
N ALA A 48 0.03 -8.29 -25.39
CA ALA A 48 -0.13 -9.14 -26.58
C ALA A 48 0.96 -10.23 -26.66
N LEU A 49 2.22 -9.88 -26.37
CA LEU A 49 3.33 -10.84 -26.30
C LEU A 49 3.11 -11.87 -25.19
N ALA A 50 2.77 -11.40 -23.99
CA ALA A 50 2.57 -12.26 -22.83
C ALA A 50 1.37 -13.20 -23.00
N ALA A 51 0.23 -12.67 -23.48
CA ALA A 51 -0.97 -13.47 -23.76
C ALA A 51 -0.75 -14.46 -24.89
N GLY A 52 -0.06 -14.05 -25.97
CA GLY A 52 0.35 -14.93 -27.06
C GLY A 52 1.27 -16.06 -26.58
N GLY A 53 2.29 -15.73 -25.79
CA GLY A 53 3.20 -16.70 -25.18
C GLY A 53 2.49 -17.68 -24.26
N LEU A 54 1.63 -17.17 -23.37
CA LEU A 54 0.86 -17.99 -22.43
C LEU A 54 -0.14 -18.89 -23.17
N GLY A 55 -0.81 -18.37 -24.20
CA GLY A 55 -1.71 -19.14 -25.06
C GLY A 55 -0.99 -20.29 -25.77
N MET A 56 0.23 -20.06 -26.27
CA MET A 56 1.05 -21.13 -26.87
C MET A 56 1.47 -22.19 -25.85
N ILE A 57 1.81 -21.80 -24.62
CA ILE A 57 2.18 -22.75 -23.55
C ILE A 57 0.98 -23.61 -23.14
N LEU A 58 -0.18 -22.99 -22.94
CA LEU A 58 -1.37 -23.67 -22.43
C LEU A 58 -2.12 -24.47 -23.50
N ARG A 59 -2.08 -24.02 -24.75
CA ARG A 59 -2.87 -24.61 -25.86
C ARG A 59 -2.01 -25.21 -26.96
N GLY A 60 -0.68 -25.16 -26.87
CA GLY A 60 0.21 -25.66 -27.93
C GLY A 60 0.10 -27.17 -28.18
N ALA A 61 -0.24 -27.96 -27.17
CA ALA A 61 -0.36 -29.42 -27.28
C ALA A 61 -1.80 -29.91 -27.57
N ILE A 62 -2.82 -29.07 -27.34
CA ILE A 62 -4.23 -29.47 -27.31
C ILE A 62 -5.07 -28.66 -28.32
N GLY A 63 -4.64 -27.45 -28.65
CA GLY A 63 -5.36 -26.51 -29.50
C GLY A 63 -5.33 -26.90 -30.98
N SER A 64 -6.38 -26.52 -31.70
CA SER A 64 -6.44 -26.70 -33.14
C SER A 64 -5.33 -25.89 -33.84
N PRO A 65 -4.84 -26.32 -35.03
CA PRO A 65 -3.76 -25.61 -35.74
C PRO A 65 -4.07 -24.13 -36.00
N THR A 66 -5.33 -23.78 -36.22
CA THR A 66 -5.80 -22.40 -36.40
C THR A 66 -5.73 -21.59 -35.11
N GLU A 67 -6.10 -22.18 -33.97
CA GLU A 67 -6.02 -21.55 -32.65
C GLU A 67 -4.55 -21.29 -32.25
N VAL A 68 -3.67 -22.27 -32.44
CA VAL A 68 -2.23 -22.13 -32.13
C VAL A 68 -1.58 -21.05 -33.01
N ASN A 69 -1.95 -20.99 -34.29
CA ASN A 69 -1.47 -19.93 -35.19
C ASN A 69 -1.97 -18.54 -34.77
N GLY A 70 -3.19 -18.44 -34.22
CA GLY A 70 -3.70 -17.19 -33.62
C GLY A 70 -2.84 -16.70 -32.45
N TRP A 71 -2.47 -17.60 -31.53
CA TRP A 71 -1.59 -17.26 -30.40
C TRP A 71 -0.17 -16.90 -30.85
N ARG A 72 0.37 -17.58 -31.86
CA ARG A 72 1.66 -17.25 -32.49
C ARG A 72 1.65 -15.87 -33.14
N ALA A 73 0.60 -15.55 -33.88
CA ALA A 73 0.44 -14.24 -34.51
C ALA A 73 0.35 -13.13 -33.45
N LEU A 74 -0.41 -13.35 -32.38
CA LEU A 74 -0.52 -12.39 -31.27
C LEU A 74 0.83 -12.16 -30.57
N ALA A 75 1.60 -13.23 -30.32
CA ALA A 75 2.94 -13.13 -29.76
C ALA A 75 3.90 -12.39 -30.69
N ALA A 76 3.86 -12.68 -32.01
CA ALA A 76 4.69 -12.02 -33.00
C ALA A 76 4.36 -10.52 -33.13
N ILE A 77 3.08 -10.14 -33.13
CA ILE A 77 2.64 -8.74 -33.13
C ILE A 77 3.15 -8.01 -31.88
N GLY A 78 3.03 -8.64 -30.71
CA GLY A 78 3.54 -8.09 -29.45
C GLY A 78 5.05 -7.89 -29.47
N ALA A 79 5.81 -8.90 -29.90
CA ALA A 79 7.28 -8.85 -29.98
C ALA A 79 7.78 -7.81 -30.99
N ILE A 80 7.28 -7.86 -32.23
CA ILE A 80 7.68 -6.95 -33.31
C ILE A 80 7.30 -5.52 -32.93
N GLY A 81 6.10 -5.29 -32.41
CA GLY A 81 5.68 -3.98 -31.97
C GLY A 81 6.54 -3.44 -30.83
N LEU A 82 6.94 -4.27 -29.85
CA LEU A 82 7.82 -3.84 -28.77
C LEU A 82 9.19 -3.42 -29.28
N VAL A 83 9.78 -4.18 -30.21
CA VAL A 83 11.05 -3.83 -30.86
C VAL A 83 10.93 -2.51 -31.61
N LEU A 84 9.88 -2.32 -32.40
CA LEU A 84 9.64 -1.07 -33.12
C LEU A 84 9.37 0.11 -32.18
N ARG A 85 8.77 -0.14 -31.01
CA ARG A 85 8.56 0.88 -29.99
C ARG A 85 9.85 1.29 -29.27
N VAL A 86 10.74 0.34 -28.99
CA VAL A 86 12.06 0.59 -28.39
C VAL A 86 13.00 1.27 -29.39
N ALA A 87 12.93 0.88 -30.66
CA ALA A 87 13.68 1.48 -31.76
C ALA A 87 13.19 2.90 -32.13
N GLY A 88 12.13 3.41 -31.49
CA GLY A 88 11.59 4.76 -31.73
C GLY A 88 10.76 4.91 -33.01
N VAL A 89 10.48 3.82 -33.72
CA VAL A 89 9.68 3.82 -34.97
C VAL A 89 8.19 3.99 -34.67
N LEU A 90 7.69 3.34 -33.61
CA LEU A 90 6.31 3.53 -33.16
C LEU A 90 6.20 4.74 -32.21
N PRO A 91 5.25 5.66 -32.45
CA PRO A 91 5.05 6.82 -31.59
C PRO A 91 4.66 6.40 -30.18
N ALA A 92 4.95 7.25 -29.19
CA ALA A 92 4.57 7.05 -27.79
C ALA A 92 3.09 7.38 -27.53
N TRP A 93 2.20 6.95 -28.42
CA TRP A 93 0.77 7.14 -28.22
C TRP A 93 0.28 6.29 -27.04
N SER A 94 -0.73 6.82 -26.38
CA SER A 94 -1.37 6.21 -25.23
C SER A 94 -2.87 6.33 -25.36
N LEU A 95 -3.57 5.25 -25.05
CA LEU A 95 -5.02 5.24 -24.96
C LEU A 95 -5.42 5.70 -23.55
N ALA A 96 -6.17 6.80 -23.45
CA ALA A 96 -6.76 7.22 -22.19
C ALA A 96 -7.91 6.27 -21.83
N ILE A 97 -7.81 5.59 -20.68
CA ILE A 97 -8.83 4.63 -20.22
C ILE A 97 -10.11 5.35 -19.77
N ALA A 98 -10.00 6.61 -19.35
CA ALA A 98 -11.13 7.46 -18.97
C ALA A 98 -10.94 8.85 -19.58
N PRO A 99 -11.97 9.45 -20.23
CA PRO A 99 -11.91 10.80 -20.79
C PRO A 99 -12.05 11.88 -19.70
N LEU A 100 -11.41 11.67 -18.54
CA LEU A 100 -11.39 12.63 -17.45
C LEU A 100 -10.17 13.55 -17.63
N SER A 101 -10.38 14.85 -17.47
CA SER A 101 -9.30 15.81 -17.38
C SER A 101 -8.47 15.53 -16.13
N TYR A 102 -7.15 15.62 -16.25
CA TYR A 102 -6.27 15.62 -15.08
C TYR A 102 -6.62 16.82 -14.19
N VAL A 103 -6.81 16.57 -12.90
CA VAL A 103 -7.02 17.62 -11.90
C VAL A 103 -5.82 17.60 -10.97
N GLU A 104 -5.11 18.73 -10.88
CA GLU A 104 -3.98 18.89 -9.97
C GLU A 104 -4.37 18.58 -8.52
N THR A 105 -3.45 17.98 -7.77
CA THR A 105 -3.68 17.54 -6.37
C THR A 105 -4.10 18.67 -5.44
N GLY A 106 -3.70 19.91 -5.73
CA GLY A 106 -4.11 21.10 -4.98
C GLY A 106 -5.56 21.54 -5.20
N LEU A 107 -6.22 21.05 -6.26
CA LEU A 107 -7.60 21.37 -6.60
C LEU A 107 -8.60 20.29 -6.15
N TRP A 108 -8.11 19.25 -5.46
CA TRP A 108 -8.97 18.17 -4.99
C TRP A 108 -9.84 18.61 -3.82
N GLY A 109 -11.08 18.14 -3.82
CA GLY A 109 -11.98 18.31 -2.68
C GLY A 109 -11.47 17.59 -1.43
N GLY A 110 -11.86 18.08 -0.26
CA GLY A 110 -11.38 17.56 1.02
C GLY A 110 -11.77 16.10 1.31
N ILE A 111 -12.91 15.63 0.79
CA ILE A 111 -13.38 14.25 1.00
C ILE A 111 -12.44 13.22 0.35
N PRO A 112 -12.13 13.29 -0.98
CA PRO A 112 -11.15 12.40 -1.60
C PRO A 112 -9.79 12.42 -0.89
N VAL A 113 -9.26 13.62 -0.58
CA VAL A 113 -7.96 13.78 0.09
C VAL A 113 -7.96 13.08 1.45
N THR A 114 -8.99 13.30 2.27
CA THR A 114 -9.15 12.68 3.59
C THR A 114 -9.23 11.16 3.49
N LEU A 115 -10.08 10.62 2.60
CA LEU A 115 -10.30 9.19 2.48
C LEU A 115 -9.00 8.46 2.10
N ILE A 116 -8.21 9.06 1.22
CA ILE A 116 -6.98 8.46 0.70
C ILE A 116 -5.86 8.56 1.72
N LEU A 117 -5.64 9.74 2.30
CA LEU A 117 -4.64 9.91 3.34
C LEU A 117 -4.88 8.94 4.51
N ALA A 118 -6.14 8.79 4.94
CA ALA A 118 -6.48 7.87 6.01
C ALA A 118 -6.30 6.40 5.58
N THR A 119 -6.84 6.01 4.43
CA THR A 119 -6.82 4.60 3.99
C THR A 119 -5.41 4.15 3.64
N TYR A 120 -4.73 4.84 2.73
CA TYR A 120 -3.38 4.46 2.30
C TYR A 120 -2.34 4.76 3.37
N GLY A 121 -2.53 5.83 4.13
CA GLY A 121 -1.69 6.14 5.28
C GLY A 121 -1.62 4.96 6.24
N LEU A 122 -2.78 4.40 6.61
CA LEU A 122 -2.81 3.28 7.54
C LEU A 122 -2.45 1.95 6.90
N VAL A 123 -2.83 1.70 5.64
CA VAL A 123 -2.46 0.47 4.92
C VAL A 123 -0.94 0.33 4.82
N PHE A 124 -0.21 1.42 4.55
CA PHE A 124 1.26 1.38 4.52
C PHE A 124 1.89 1.50 5.90
N ALA A 125 1.29 2.27 6.82
CA ALA A 125 1.78 2.39 8.18
C ALA A 125 1.67 1.09 8.97
N PHE A 126 0.69 0.22 8.68
CA PHE A 126 0.49 -1.05 9.38
C PHE A 126 1.68 -2.02 9.24
N PRO A 127 2.11 -2.44 8.03
CA PRO A 127 3.29 -3.27 7.88
C PRO A 127 4.55 -2.56 8.37
N PHE A 128 4.69 -1.25 8.15
CA PHE A 128 5.81 -0.47 8.66
C PHE A 128 5.87 -0.49 10.20
N GLY A 129 4.73 -0.34 10.87
CA GLY A 129 4.60 -0.42 12.32
C GLY A 129 4.89 -1.82 12.87
N ILE A 130 4.49 -2.89 12.17
CA ILE A 130 4.90 -4.26 12.51
C ILE A 130 6.42 -4.39 12.48
N LEU A 131 7.05 -3.93 11.39
CA LEU A 131 8.51 -4.01 11.24
C LEU A 131 9.24 -3.23 12.35
N LEU A 132 8.77 -2.02 12.68
CA LEU A 132 9.31 -1.22 13.78
C LEU A 132 9.13 -1.88 15.14
N ALA A 133 7.96 -2.45 15.42
CA ALA A 133 7.67 -3.15 16.68
C ALA A 133 8.56 -4.38 16.86
N LEU A 134 8.74 -5.18 15.79
CA LEU A 134 9.63 -6.34 15.81
C LEU A 134 11.10 -5.92 15.89
N GLY A 135 11.51 -4.89 15.15
CA GLY A 135 12.86 -4.33 15.18
C GLY A 135 13.25 -3.82 16.56
N ARG A 136 12.32 -3.17 17.28
CA ARG A 136 12.50 -2.74 18.69
C ARG A 136 12.72 -3.90 19.67
N ARG A 137 12.25 -5.11 19.35
CA ARG A 137 12.53 -6.33 20.14
C ARG A 137 13.74 -7.13 19.67
N SER A 138 14.44 -6.67 18.64
CA SER A 138 15.63 -7.36 18.13
C SER A 138 16.75 -7.39 19.18
N ASN A 139 17.56 -8.45 19.14
CA ASN A 139 18.78 -8.56 19.94
C ASN A 139 19.93 -7.74 19.36
N LEU A 140 19.83 -7.29 18.09
CA LEU A 140 20.83 -6.47 17.44
C LEU A 140 20.72 -5.02 17.93
N PRO A 141 21.73 -4.49 18.65
CA PRO A 141 21.63 -3.19 19.33
C PRO A 141 21.42 -2.03 18.36
N LEU A 142 22.00 -2.09 17.15
CA LEU A 142 21.82 -1.07 16.12
C LEU A 142 20.37 -1.01 15.63
N ILE A 143 19.78 -2.14 15.25
CA ILE A 143 18.39 -2.21 14.76
C ILE A 143 17.44 -1.74 15.86
N LYS A 144 17.63 -2.25 17.08
CA LYS A 144 16.84 -1.85 18.24
C LYS A 144 16.96 -0.35 18.49
N GLY A 145 18.18 0.20 18.49
CA GLY A 145 18.44 1.62 18.71
C GLY A 145 17.76 2.51 17.67
N LEU A 146 17.87 2.17 16.37
CA LEU A 146 17.23 2.90 15.29
C LEU A 146 15.70 2.86 15.39
N CYS A 147 15.11 1.69 15.64
CA CYS A 147 13.66 1.57 15.80
C CYS A 147 13.15 2.33 17.03
N VAL A 148 13.83 2.21 18.17
CA VAL A 148 13.48 2.97 19.39
C VAL A 148 13.58 4.46 19.12
N GLY A 149 14.71 4.94 18.61
CA GLY A 149 14.92 6.36 18.31
C GLY A 149 13.85 6.92 17.37
N PHE A 150 13.55 6.21 16.28
CA PHE A 150 12.49 6.61 15.35
C PHE A 150 11.12 6.70 16.05
N ILE A 151 10.72 5.65 16.80
CA ILE A 151 9.41 5.61 17.45
C ILE A 151 9.26 6.73 18.48
N GLU A 152 10.27 6.93 19.34
CA GLU A 152 10.22 7.95 20.40
C GLU A 152 10.24 9.36 19.81
N LEU A 153 11.08 9.63 18.79
CA LEU A 153 11.15 10.94 18.14
C LEU A 153 9.83 11.31 17.46
N ILE A 154 9.28 10.41 16.66
CA ILE A 154 8.06 10.67 15.89
C ILE A 154 6.85 10.85 16.81
N ARG A 155 6.75 10.06 17.88
CA ARG A 155 5.66 10.19 18.86
C ARG A 155 5.84 11.39 19.80
N GLY A 156 7.04 11.93 19.91
CA GLY A 156 7.35 13.14 20.69
C GLY A 156 7.03 14.44 19.97
N VAL A 157 6.74 14.41 18.66
CA VAL A 157 6.48 15.60 17.83
C VAL A 157 5.02 15.63 17.39
N PRO A 158 4.31 16.78 17.42
CA PRO A 158 2.96 16.90 16.88
C PRO A 158 2.90 16.59 15.37
N LEU A 159 1.85 15.91 14.91
CA LEU A 159 1.65 15.59 13.50
C LEU A 159 1.65 16.84 12.61
N ILE A 160 1.02 17.93 13.06
CA ILE A 160 0.98 19.20 12.31
C ILE A 160 2.39 19.72 12.02
N SER A 161 3.33 19.58 12.96
CA SER A 161 4.72 20.00 12.77
C SER A 161 5.41 19.18 11.68
N LEU A 162 5.14 17.87 11.62
CA LEU A 162 5.65 16.99 10.57
C LEU A 162 5.03 17.32 9.20
N LEU A 163 3.73 17.65 9.16
CA LEU A 163 3.05 18.06 7.93
C LEU A 163 3.59 19.40 7.40
N ILE A 164 3.85 20.37 8.27
CA ILE A 164 4.47 21.65 7.92
C ILE A 164 5.91 21.43 7.45
N MET A 165 6.69 20.60 8.16
CA MET A 165 8.04 20.23 7.75
C MET A 165 8.04 19.59 6.35
N ALA A 166 7.14 18.63 6.10
CA ALA A 166 7.03 17.97 4.81
C ALA A 166 6.55 18.92 3.70
N SER A 167 5.63 19.84 4.00
CA SER A 167 5.01 20.73 2.99
C SER A 167 5.84 21.95 2.66
N VAL A 168 6.52 22.54 3.65
CA VAL A 168 7.17 23.86 3.55
C VAL A 168 8.69 23.75 3.61
N MET A 169 9.23 22.98 4.54
CA MET A 169 10.68 22.92 4.77
C MET A 169 11.38 21.94 3.82
N LEU A 170 10.83 20.74 3.61
CA LEU A 170 11.44 19.70 2.76
C LEU A 170 11.81 20.20 1.34
N PRO A 171 10.98 20.98 0.64
CA PRO A 171 11.35 21.55 -0.66
C PRO A 171 12.61 22.41 -0.65
N LEU A 172 12.92 23.07 0.46
CA LEU A 172 14.11 23.93 0.59
C LEU A 172 15.41 23.10 0.60
N PHE A 173 15.32 21.81 0.93
CA PHE A 173 16.43 20.87 0.92
C PHE A 173 16.51 20.05 -0.38
N LEU A 174 15.53 20.17 -1.28
CA LEU A 174 15.53 19.47 -2.57
C LEU A 174 16.39 20.24 -3.58
N PRO A 175 17.14 19.54 -4.47
CA PRO A 175 17.87 20.18 -5.55
C PRO A 175 16.96 21.04 -6.43
N SER A 176 17.49 22.15 -6.96
CA SER A 176 16.76 23.04 -7.85
C SER A 176 16.18 22.27 -9.04
N GLY A 177 14.85 22.33 -9.21
CA GLY A 177 14.11 21.61 -10.25
C GLY A 177 13.52 20.26 -9.84
N MET A 178 13.83 19.74 -8.64
CA MET A 178 13.16 18.57 -8.09
C MET A 178 11.93 19.00 -7.27
N THR A 179 10.74 18.73 -7.80
CA THR A 179 9.48 18.98 -7.10
C THR A 179 8.80 17.65 -6.76
N ILE A 180 8.66 17.39 -5.46
CA ILE A 180 7.80 16.29 -4.99
C ILE A 180 6.42 16.87 -4.71
N ASP A 181 5.41 16.20 -5.25
CA ASP A 181 4.01 16.55 -5.05
C ASP A 181 3.67 16.76 -3.56
N LYS A 182 2.89 17.82 -3.25
CA LYS A 182 2.56 18.20 -1.87
C LYS A 182 1.76 17.11 -1.18
N PHE A 183 0.81 16.50 -1.89
CA PHE A 183 -0.02 15.42 -1.35
C PHE A 183 0.83 14.19 -1.03
N LEU A 184 1.76 13.80 -1.91
CA LEU A 184 2.67 12.69 -1.65
C LEU A 184 3.56 12.92 -0.42
N ARG A 185 4.08 14.14 -0.24
CA ARG A 185 4.87 14.50 0.96
C ARG A 185 4.05 14.41 2.24
N ALA A 186 2.82 14.91 2.22
CA ALA A 186 1.88 14.76 3.33
C ALA A 186 1.54 13.29 3.60
N GLN A 187 1.32 12.50 2.56
CA GLN A 187 1.04 11.07 2.66
C GLN A 187 2.18 10.31 3.33
N VAL A 188 3.44 10.58 2.96
CA VAL A 188 4.62 9.98 3.58
C VAL A 188 4.73 10.38 5.06
N ALA A 189 4.53 11.65 5.38
CA ALA A 189 4.54 12.13 6.76
C ALA A 189 3.49 11.41 7.62
N VAL A 190 2.26 11.24 7.10
CA VAL A 190 1.19 10.47 7.76
C VAL A 190 1.59 9.00 7.94
N ILE A 191 2.19 8.35 6.94
CA ILE A 191 2.63 6.94 7.03
C ILE A 191 3.68 6.77 8.13
N LEU A 192 4.68 7.64 8.18
CA LEU A 192 5.76 7.59 9.16
C LEU A 192 5.22 7.80 10.58
N PHE A 193 4.35 8.80 10.74
CA PHE A 193 3.73 9.12 12.02
C PHE A 193 2.80 8.01 12.50
N ALA A 194 1.86 7.57 11.65
CA ALA A 194 0.98 6.45 11.97
C ALA A 194 1.75 5.16 12.25
N GLY A 195 2.84 4.91 11.53
CA GLY A 195 3.69 3.75 11.72
C GLY A 195 4.30 3.68 13.12
N ALA A 196 4.73 4.81 13.67
CA ALA A 196 5.28 4.86 15.03
C ALA A 196 4.22 4.57 16.11
N TYR A 197 2.99 5.09 15.95
CA TYR A 197 1.88 4.80 16.88
C TYR A 197 1.42 3.34 16.78
N ILE A 198 1.29 2.83 15.56
CA ILE A 198 0.94 1.42 15.33
C ILE A 198 2.02 0.49 15.90
N ALA A 199 3.30 0.83 15.75
CA ALA A 199 4.41 0.07 16.33
C ALA A 199 4.26 -0.07 17.85
N GLU A 200 3.87 1.01 18.54
CA GLU A 200 3.67 0.98 19.98
C GLU A 200 2.45 0.13 20.39
N ILE A 201 1.36 0.24 19.64
CA ILE A 201 0.16 -0.57 19.87
C ILE A 201 0.49 -2.06 19.71
N ILE A 202 1.18 -2.43 18.63
CA ILE A 202 1.62 -3.81 18.37
C ILE A 202 2.58 -4.28 19.46
N ARG A 203 3.51 -3.42 19.91
CA ARG A 203 4.41 -3.71 21.03
C ARG A 203 3.62 -4.04 22.31
N GLY A 204 2.59 -3.25 22.62
CA GLY A 204 1.67 -3.52 23.74
C GLY A 204 0.95 -4.85 23.60
N GLY A 205 0.44 -5.17 22.40
CA GLY A 205 -0.16 -6.47 22.09
C GLY A 205 0.80 -7.64 22.27
N LEU A 206 2.03 -7.51 21.77
CA LEU A 206 3.08 -8.54 21.93
C LEU A 206 3.43 -8.79 23.41
N GLN A 207 3.35 -7.76 24.26
CA GLN A 207 3.64 -7.86 25.69
C GLN A 207 2.47 -8.42 26.50
N SER A 208 1.23 -8.27 26.02
CA SER A 208 0.04 -8.81 26.70
C SER A 208 -0.11 -10.33 26.58
N LEU A 209 0.65 -10.98 25.69
CA LEU A 209 0.56 -12.42 25.50
C LEU A 209 1.17 -13.19 26.68
N PRO A 210 0.51 -14.26 27.18
CA PRO A 210 1.06 -15.10 28.23
C PRO A 210 2.41 -15.71 27.83
N LYS A 211 3.37 -15.73 28.76
CA LYS A 211 4.71 -16.31 28.53
C LYS A 211 4.68 -17.76 28.03
N GLY A 212 3.70 -18.54 28.49
CA GLY A 212 3.51 -19.93 28.06
C GLY A 212 3.35 -20.13 26.55
N GLN A 213 2.86 -19.12 25.80
CA GLN A 213 2.81 -19.20 24.33
C GLN A 213 4.20 -19.20 23.70
N PHE A 214 5.14 -18.44 24.28
CA PHE A 214 6.53 -18.40 23.81
C PHE A 214 7.24 -19.70 24.17
N GLU A 215 7.07 -20.17 25.41
CA GLU A 215 7.66 -21.41 25.92
C GLU A 215 7.15 -22.65 25.18
N ALA A 216 5.85 -22.73 24.88
CA ALA A 216 5.28 -23.83 24.11
C ALA A 216 5.82 -23.87 22.66
N ALA A 217 5.99 -22.70 22.03
CA ALA A 217 6.58 -22.63 20.70
C ALA A 217 8.06 -23.03 20.70
N ASP A 218 8.81 -22.68 21.76
CA ASP A 218 10.20 -23.11 21.95
C ASP A 218 10.30 -24.63 22.21
N ALA A 219 9.37 -25.20 22.98
CA ALA A 219 9.29 -26.66 23.22
C ALA A 219 8.98 -27.47 21.95
N MET A 220 8.30 -26.85 20.97
CA MET A 220 8.07 -27.45 19.64
C MET A 220 9.28 -27.30 18.70
N GLY A 221 10.38 -26.69 19.13
CA GLY A 221 11.60 -26.52 18.33
C GLY A 221 11.46 -25.48 17.21
N LEU A 222 10.49 -24.56 17.30
CA LEU A 222 10.32 -23.51 16.29
C LEU A 222 11.41 -22.45 16.39
N ASN A 223 11.99 -22.05 15.26
CA ASN A 223 12.92 -20.93 15.24
C ASN A 223 12.21 -19.59 15.48
N TYR A 224 12.96 -18.51 15.75
CA TYR A 224 12.40 -17.19 16.07
C TYR A 224 11.39 -16.67 15.02
N VAL A 225 11.69 -16.87 13.73
CA VAL A 225 10.84 -16.41 12.62
C VAL A 225 9.55 -17.22 12.60
N GLN A 226 9.65 -18.55 12.72
CA GLN A 226 8.49 -19.45 12.77
C GLN A 226 7.60 -19.16 13.99
N LYS A 227 8.19 -19.10 15.19
CA LYS A 227 7.47 -18.77 16.43
C LYS A 227 6.75 -17.42 16.31
N THR A 228 7.45 -16.41 15.78
CA THR A 228 6.88 -15.07 15.63
C THR A 228 5.79 -15.04 14.58
N ALA A 229 6.03 -15.53 13.38
CA ALA A 229 5.10 -15.42 12.26
C ALA A 229 3.86 -16.31 12.40
N LEU A 230 4.01 -17.53 12.93
CA LEU A 230 2.94 -18.53 12.96
C LEU A 230 2.10 -18.48 14.24
N ILE A 231 2.69 -18.08 15.36
CA ILE A 231 2.04 -18.19 16.68
C ILE A 231 1.87 -16.82 17.32
N ILE A 232 2.97 -16.12 17.59
CA ILE A 232 2.96 -14.92 18.46
C ILE A 232 2.32 -13.71 17.76
N LEU A 233 2.76 -13.38 16.54
CA LEU A 233 2.31 -12.19 15.82
C LEU A 233 0.81 -12.27 15.48
N PRO A 234 0.25 -13.38 14.95
CA PRO A 234 -1.19 -13.46 14.68
C PRO A 234 -2.05 -13.28 15.94
N GLN A 235 -1.60 -13.79 17.09
CA GLN A 235 -2.30 -13.61 18.37
C GLN A 235 -2.21 -12.16 18.86
N ALA A 236 -1.01 -11.57 18.86
CA ALA A 236 -0.83 -10.18 19.23
C ALA A 236 -1.66 -9.24 18.35
N LEU A 237 -1.68 -9.48 17.04
CA LEU A 237 -2.46 -8.71 16.09
C LEU A 237 -3.96 -8.75 16.39
N ARG A 238 -4.50 -9.88 16.86
CA ARG A 238 -5.92 -9.97 17.30
C ARG A 238 -6.19 -9.13 18.54
N VAL A 239 -5.27 -9.14 19.51
CA VAL A 239 -5.41 -8.35 20.74
C VAL A 239 -5.44 -6.86 20.45
N VAL A 240 -4.69 -6.40 19.44
CA VAL A 240 -4.60 -4.98 19.11
C VAL A 240 -5.64 -4.47 18.11
N ILE A 241 -6.57 -5.31 17.64
CA ILE A 241 -7.63 -4.84 16.72
C ILE A 241 -8.41 -3.65 17.31
N PRO A 242 -8.88 -3.69 18.58
CA PRO A 242 -9.62 -2.55 19.15
C PRO A 242 -8.82 -1.24 19.20
N PRO A 243 -7.58 -1.18 19.75
CA PRO A 243 -6.82 0.07 19.73
C PRO A 243 -6.43 0.52 18.33
N LEU A 244 -6.20 -0.39 17.38
CA LEU A 244 -5.95 -0.01 15.98
C LEU A 244 -7.14 0.71 15.34
N ILE A 245 -8.38 0.29 15.64
CA ILE A 245 -9.59 0.98 15.16
C ILE A 245 -9.67 2.40 15.74
N ASN A 246 -9.37 2.56 17.04
CA ASN A 246 -9.34 3.89 17.65
C ASN A 246 -8.29 4.80 16.99
N THR A 247 -7.11 4.26 16.69
CA THR A 247 -6.06 4.96 15.96
C THR A 247 -6.48 5.31 14.54
N PHE A 248 -7.19 4.43 13.83
CA PHE A 248 -7.78 4.73 12.52
C PHE A 248 -8.75 5.92 12.58
N ILE A 249 -9.64 5.93 13.57
CA ILE A 249 -10.58 7.04 13.76
C ILE A 249 -9.86 8.35 14.08
N GLY A 250 -8.78 8.29 14.88
CA GLY A 250 -7.93 9.44 15.16
C GLY A 250 -7.29 9.99 13.89
N PHE A 251 -6.61 9.13 13.13
CA PHE A 251 -5.97 9.53 11.89
C PHE A 251 -6.92 10.07 10.84
N PHE A 252 -8.11 9.48 10.73
CA PHE A 252 -9.16 9.98 9.85
C PHE A 252 -9.58 11.41 10.19
N LYS A 253 -9.53 11.82 11.47
CA LYS A 253 -9.78 13.21 11.86
C LYS A 253 -8.57 14.09 11.56
N ASP A 254 -7.38 13.56 11.82
CA ASP A 254 -6.13 14.30 11.65
C ASP A 254 -5.78 14.59 10.18
N THR A 255 -6.35 13.87 9.20
CA THR A 255 -6.19 14.21 7.77
C THR A 255 -6.72 15.60 7.44
N SER A 256 -7.63 16.14 8.25
CA SER A 256 -8.11 17.53 8.10
C SER A 256 -6.99 18.56 8.23
N LEU A 257 -5.87 18.24 8.90
CA LEU A 257 -4.70 19.10 9.03
C LEU A 257 -3.93 19.30 7.70
N VAL A 258 -4.22 18.48 6.69
CA VAL A 258 -3.58 18.57 5.36
C VAL A 258 -4.36 19.50 4.42
N LEU A 259 -5.64 19.73 4.71
CA LEU A 259 -6.54 20.61 3.96
C LEU A 259 -6.27 22.07 4.32
#